data_AF-A0A0R3GRA0-F1
#
_entry.id   AF-A0A0R3GRA0-F1
#
_cell.length_a   1.000
_cell.length_b   1.000
_cell.length_c   1.000
_cell.angle_alpha   90.00
_cell.angle_beta   90.00
_cell.angle_gamma   90.00
#
_symmetry.space_group_name_H-M   'P 1'
#
loop_
_entity.id
_entity.type
_entity.pdbx_description
1 polymer ?
#
loop_
_entity_poly.entity_id
_entity_poly.type
_entity_poly.pdbx_seq_one_letter_code
_entity_poly.pdbx_strand_id
1 'polypeptide(L)' 'MARAKRTQATLAHEVGMRQQALSRRMAGHAPLSVDELARIAEALGVPITALIGSEPAASKAAS' A
#
# COMPACT_ATOMS: atom_id res chain seq x y z
N MET A 1 -2.35 -0.99 -8.78
CA MET A 1 -3.79 -0.83 -9.05
C MET A 1 -4.08 -0.62 -10.53
N ALA A 2 -3.74 0.53 -11.11
CA ALA A 2 -4.01 0.83 -12.53
C ALA A 2 -3.42 -0.20 -13.53
N ARG A 3 -2.20 -0.70 -13.27
CA ARG A 3 -1.53 -1.70 -14.13
C ARG A 3 -2.08 -3.12 -13.99
N ALA A 4 -2.77 -3.42 -12.90
CA ALA A 4 -3.29 -4.76 -12.59
C ALA A 4 -4.83 -4.84 -12.70
N LYS A 5 -5.50 -3.78 -13.18
CA LYS A 5 -6.98 -3.65 -13.22
C LYS A 5 -7.67 -3.96 -11.87
N ARG A 6 -6.97 -3.78 -10.73
CA ARG A 6 -7.52 -3.99 -9.38
C ARG A 6 -8.02 -2.69 -8.75
N THR A 7 -9.03 -2.79 -7.91
CA THR A 7 -9.58 -1.66 -7.13
C THR A 7 -9.08 -1.69 -5.69
N GLN A 8 -9.01 -0.54 -5.02
CA GLN A 8 -8.60 -0.50 -3.60
C GLN A 8 -9.52 -1.33 -2.71
N ALA A 9 -10.79 -1.48 -3.09
CA ALA A 9 -11.74 -2.32 -2.37
C ALA A 9 -11.37 -3.81 -2.45
N THR A 10 -10.99 -4.31 -3.64
CA THR A 10 -10.59 -5.72 -3.78
C THR A 10 -9.28 -5.99 -3.05
N LEU A 11 -8.30 -5.09 -3.14
CA LEU A 11 -7.05 -5.23 -2.38
C LEU A 11 -7.30 -5.22 -0.86
N ALA A 12 -8.15 -4.32 -0.37
CA ALA A 12 -8.49 -4.25 1.05
C ALA A 12 -9.09 -5.57 1.55
N HIS A 13 -10.00 -6.16 0.79
CA HIS A 13 -10.58 -7.46 1.10
C HIS A 13 -9.50 -8.56 1.16
N GLU A 14 -8.62 -8.64 0.16
CA GLU A 14 -7.52 -9.62 0.10
C GLU A 14 -6.58 -9.53 1.31
N VAL A 15 -6.33 -8.33 1.84
CA VAL A 15 -5.44 -8.12 3.00
C VAL A 15 -6.19 -8.09 4.35
N GLY A 16 -7.48 -8.41 4.37
CA GLY A 16 -8.28 -8.46 5.58
C GLY A 16 -8.57 -7.08 6.21
N MET A 17 -8.67 -6.03 5.39
CA MET A 17 -8.95 -4.66 5.81
C MET A 17 -10.25 -4.13 5.24
N ARG A 18 -10.85 -3.15 5.93
CA ARG A 18 -11.86 -2.28 5.31
C ARG A 18 -11.19 -1.35 4.30
N GLN A 19 -11.87 -1.05 3.19
CA GLN A 19 -11.31 -0.18 2.14
C GLN A 19 -10.88 1.20 2.65
N GLN A 20 -11.65 1.81 3.56
CA GLN A 20 -11.28 3.08 4.19
C GLN A 20 -9.99 2.98 5.04
N ALA A 21 -9.79 1.85 5.73
CA ALA A 21 -8.59 1.63 6.55
C ALA A 21 -7.33 1.48 5.69
N LEU A 22 -7.45 0.79 4.55
CA LEU A 22 -6.38 0.70 3.55
C LEU A 22 -6.11 2.08 2.92
N SER A 23 -7.16 2.82 2.54
CA SER A 23 -7.02 4.15 1.93
C SER A 23 -6.24 5.13 2.83
N ARG A 24 -6.58 5.20 4.14
CA ARG A 24 -5.86 6.07 5.09
C ARG A 24 -4.38 5.70 5.21
N ARG A 25 -4.03 4.40 5.18
CA ARG A 25 -2.64 3.93 5.22
C ARG A 25 -1.88 4.28 3.94
N MET A 26 -2.50 4.06 2.77
CA MET A 26 -1.89 4.42 1.49
C MET A 26 -1.65 5.93 1.34
N ALA A 27 -2.50 6.75 1.98
CA ALA A 27 -2.33 8.20 2.06
C ALA A 27 -1.32 8.67 3.14
N GLY A 28 -0.72 7.75 3.90
CA GLY A 28 0.24 8.07 4.97
C GLY A 28 -0.38 8.61 6.26
N HIS A 29 -1.71 8.55 6.42
CA HIS A 29 -2.39 9.00 7.64
C HIS A 29 -2.34 7.99 8.80
N ALA A 30 -1.88 6.77 8.52
CA ALA A 30 -1.63 5.73 9.51
C ALA A 30 -0.46 4.87 9.05
N PRO A 31 0.41 4.41 9.98
CA PRO A 31 1.51 3.54 9.63
C PRO A 31 1.01 2.17 9.13
N LEU A 32 1.82 1.54 8.28
CA LEU A 32 1.70 0.14 7.91
C LEU A 32 2.63 -0.69 8.79
N SER A 33 2.15 -1.78 9.37
CA SER A 33 3.05 -2.77 9.98
C SER A 33 3.78 -3.57 8.90
N VAL A 34 4.87 -4.25 9.29
CA VAL A 34 5.60 -5.15 8.39
C VAL A 34 4.70 -6.30 7.90
N ASP A 35 3.84 -6.84 8.77
CA ASP A 35 2.88 -7.89 8.40
C ASP A 35 1.80 -7.40 7.42
N GLU A 36 1.36 -6.14 7.57
CA GLU A 36 0.46 -5.51 6.62
C GLU A 36 1.15 -5.31 5.26
N LEU A 37 2.42 -4.87 5.24
CA LEU A 37 3.21 -4.76 4.01
C LEU A 37 3.42 -6.11 3.33
N ALA A 38 3.72 -7.16 4.10
CA ALA A 38 3.90 -8.51 3.57
C ALA A 38 2.64 -9.03 2.87
N ARG A 39 1.47 -8.87 3.50
CA ARG A 39 0.18 -9.25 2.91
C ARG A 39 -0.16 -8.44 1.67
N ILE A 40 0.14 -7.14 1.66
CA ILE A 40 -0.04 -6.31 0.47
C ILE A 40 0.86 -6.77 -0.67
N ALA A 41 2.13 -7.08 -0.38
CA ALA A 41 3.07 -7.58 -1.38
C ALA A 41 2.62 -8.91 -1.98
N GLU A 42 2.21 -9.85 -1.13
CA GLU A 42 1.65 -11.15 -1.52
C GLU A 42 0.41 -10.98 -2.40
N ALA A 43 -0.56 -10.18 -1.95
CA ALA A 43 -1.77 -9.90 -2.72
C ALA A 43 -1.44 -9.33 -4.10
N LEU A 44 -0.48 -8.41 -4.17
CA LEU A 44 -0.03 -7.78 -5.42
C LEU A 44 0.87 -8.68 -6.29
N GLY A 45 1.31 -9.83 -5.78
CA GLY A 45 2.19 -10.76 -6.50
C GLY A 45 3.60 -10.21 -6.71
N VAL A 46 4.12 -9.42 -5.77
CA VAL A 46 5.46 -8.79 -5.84
C VAL A 46 6.26 -9.08 -4.58
N PRO A 47 7.60 -9.08 -4.64
CA PRO A 47 8.42 -9.15 -3.43
C PRO A 47 8.21 -7.91 -2.57
N ILE A 48 8.28 -8.06 -1.23
CA ILE A 48 8.08 -6.94 -0.29
C ILE A 48 9.07 -5.79 -0.52
N THR A 49 10.27 -6.10 -1.00
CA THR A 49 11.29 -5.10 -1.37
C THR A 49 10.83 -4.15 -2.48
N ALA A 50 9.89 -4.55 -3.34
CA ALA A 50 9.31 -3.68 -4.35
C ALA A 50 8.38 -2.60 -3.77
N LEU A 51 7.96 -2.75 -2.51
CA LEU A 51 7.13 -1.76 -1.80
C LEU A 51 7.97 -0.78 -0.95
N ILE A 52 9.27 -1.04 -0.82
CA ILE A 52 10.18 -0.24 -0.02
C ILE A 52 11.00 0.61 -1.01
N GLY A 53 10.82 1.93 -0.97
CA GLY A 53 11.66 2.84 -1.76
C GLY A 53 13.08 2.90 -1.20
N SER A 54 14.09 2.90 -2.07
CA SER A 54 15.50 2.95 -1.65
C SER A 54 15.95 4.30 -1.09
N GLU A 55 15.15 5.36 -1.25
CA GLU A 55 15.35 6.64 -0.59
C GLU A 55 14.04 7.44 -0.75
N PRO A 56 13.58 8.18 0.27
CA PRO A 56 12.50 9.13 0.07
C PRO A 56 13.01 10.22 -0.90
N ALA A 57 12.53 10.22 -2.14
CA ALA A 57 12.63 11.40 -2.97
C ALA A 57 12.05 12.56 -2.16
N ALA A 58 12.90 13.55 -1.83
CA ALA A 58 12.56 14.65 -0.95
C ALA A 58 11.13 15.12 -1.24
N SER A 59 10.24 14.90 -0.27
CA SER A 59 8.84 15.28 -0.39
C SER A 59 8.82 16.80 -0.57
N LYS A 60 8.60 17.28 -1.79
CA LYS A 60 8.20 18.67 -2.02
C LYS A 60 6.80 18.81 -1.44
N ALA A 61 6.74 19.09 -0.14
CA ALA A 61 5.55 19.61 0.50
C ALA A 61 5.20 20.96 -0.16
N ALA A 62 3.96 21.02 -0.64
CA ALA A 62 3.12 22.19 -0.94
C ALA A 62 3.80 23.55 -1.17
N SER A 63 3.65 24.07 -2.39
CA SER A 63 3.55 25.50 -2.66
C SER A 63 2.08 25.87 -2.81
#